data_AF-A0AAW0WMI7-F1
#
_entry.id   AF-A0AAW0WMI7-F1
#
_cell.length_a   1.000
_cell.length_b   1.000
_cell.length_c   1.000
_cell.angle_alpha   90.00
_cell.angle_beta   90.00
_cell.angle_gamma   90.00
#
_symmetry.space_group_name_H-M   'P 1'
#
loop_
_entity.id
_entity.type
_entity.pdbx_description
1 polymer ?
#
loop_
_entity_poly.entity_id
_entity_poly.type
_entity_poly.pdbx_seq_one_letter_code
_entity_poly.pdbx_strand_id
1 'polypeptide(L)'
;MQLSRSAVYTMLQTYAEKDRIITVLPPPFIRQASPHINDDFDEAVKNAANGNRTLQAGLKISKMIVLGDMATGKTCLVNRLCHQVFDANYKATIGVDFEVERFDILGIPYNLQISDDCV
;
A
#
# COMPACT_ATOMS: atom_id res chain seq x y z
N MET A 1 -1.61 -17.58 -18.79
CA MET A 1 -0.16 -17.56 -18.52
C MET A 1 0.14 -16.29 -17.74
N GLN A 2 -0.14 -16.28 -16.43
CA GLN A 2 0.12 -15.14 -15.54
C GLN A 2 1.63 -15.14 -15.26
N LEU A 3 2.36 -14.24 -15.93
CA LEU A 3 3.72 -13.90 -15.50
C LEU A 3 3.56 -13.29 -14.11
N SER A 4 3.85 -14.10 -13.08
CA SER A 4 3.44 -13.83 -11.72
C SER A 4 4.10 -12.54 -11.24
N ARG A 5 3.28 -11.71 -10.59
CA ARG A 5 3.67 -10.51 -9.84
C ARG A 5 4.56 -10.89 -8.65
N SER A 6 5.76 -11.41 -8.93
CA SER A 6 6.75 -11.69 -7.89
C SER A 6 7.07 -10.40 -7.16
N ALA A 7 7.12 -10.44 -5.83
CA ALA A 7 7.51 -9.30 -5.00
C ALA A 7 8.82 -8.64 -5.49
N VAL A 8 9.77 -9.44 -5.97
CA VAL A 8 11.02 -8.97 -6.57
C VAL A 8 10.76 -8.17 -7.84
N TYR A 9 9.88 -8.65 -8.71
CA TYR A 9 9.52 -7.93 -9.94
C TYR A 9 8.85 -6.60 -9.64
N THR A 10 7.93 -6.57 -8.67
CA THR A 10 7.27 -5.32 -8.24
C THR A 10 8.28 -4.32 -7.67
N MET A 11 9.26 -4.78 -6.86
CA MET A 11 10.32 -3.90 -6.35
C MET A 11 11.26 -3.35 -7.43
N LEU A 12 11.40 -4.06 -8.56
CA LEU A 12 12.23 -3.65 -9.69
C LEU A 12 11.49 -2.71 -10.66
N GLN A 13 10.17 -2.52 -10.51
CA GLN A 13 9.42 -1.63 -11.38
C GLN A 13 9.87 -0.17 -11.22
N THR A 14 10.00 0.52 -12.36
CA THR A 14 10.41 1.93 -12.40
C THR A 14 9.27 2.89 -12.05
N TYR A 15 8.01 2.48 -12.28
CA TYR A 15 6.82 3.32 -12.13
C TYR A 15 5.72 2.57 -11.37
N ALA A 16 4.98 3.28 -10.51
CA ALA A 16 3.78 2.73 -9.88
C ALA A 16 2.58 2.66 -10.85
N GLU A 17 1.62 1.78 -10.58
CA GLU A 17 0.32 1.77 -11.27
C GLU A 17 -0.43 3.09 -11.01
N LYS A 18 -1.30 3.53 -11.93
CA LYS A 18 -1.91 4.88 -11.89
C LYS A 18 -2.71 5.17 -10.61
N ASP A 19 -3.37 4.16 -10.08
CA ASP A 19 -4.15 4.19 -8.84
C ASP A 19 -3.29 4.15 -7.57
N ARG A 20 -1.97 4.00 -7.73
CA ARG A 20 -0.97 3.96 -6.65
C ARG A 20 -0.04 5.17 -6.66
N ILE A 21 -0.34 6.16 -7.51
CA ILE A 21 0.32 7.46 -7.52
C ILE A 21 -0.50 8.42 -6.65
N ILE A 22 0.05 8.81 -5.51
CA ILE A 22 -0.63 9.66 -4.52
C ILE A 22 0.08 11.01 -4.45
N THR A 23 -0.44 11.98 -5.20
CA THR A 23 0.00 13.38 -5.16
C THR A 23 -0.86 14.24 -4.23
N VAL A 24 -2.12 13.84 -4.05
CA VAL A 24 -3.10 14.41 -3.13
C VAL A 24 -3.78 13.24 -2.43
N LEU A 25 -4.21 13.42 -1.18
CA LEU A 25 -4.90 12.37 -0.46
C LEU A 25 -6.25 12.07 -1.12
N PRO A 26 -6.62 10.78 -1.27
CA PRO A 26 -7.95 10.43 -1.75
C PRO A 26 -9.01 10.93 -0.76
N PRO A 27 -10.18 11.38 -1.24
CA PRO A 27 -11.24 11.84 -0.37
C PRO A 27 -11.69 10.69 0.55
N PRO A 28 -11.98 10.96 1.83
CA PRO A 28 -12.47 9.95 2.73
C PRO A 28 -13.86 9.46 2.27
N PHE A 29 -14.17 8.19 2.54
CA PHE A 29 -15.49 7.63 2.24
C PHE A 29 -16.62 8.42 2.93
N ILE A 30 -16.39 8.80 4.21
CA ILE A 30 -17.29 9.67 4.98
C ILE A 30 -16.44 10.72 5.71
N ARG A 31 -16.64 12.01 5.44
CA ARG A 31 -15.89 13.10 6.09
C ARG A 31 -16.05 13.10 7.61
N GLN A 32 -17.24 12.78 8.11
CA GLN A 32 -17.55 12.73 9.55
C GLN A 32 -16.79 11.63 10.30
N ALA A 33 -16.35 10.59 9.59
CA ALA A 33 -15.58 9.48 10.15
C ALA A 33 -14.06 9.65 9.94
N SER A 34 -13.64 10.66 9.18
CA SER A 34 -12.22 10.93 8.95
C SER A 34 -11.63 11.68 10.14
N PRO A 35 -10.53 11.22 10.75
CA PRO A 35 -9.80 12.00 11.75
C PRO A 35 -9.05 13.18 11.11
N HIS A 36 -8.94 13.22 9.79
CA HIS A 36 -8.25 14.28 9.04
C HIS A 36 -9.21 15.42 8.71
N ILE A 37 -8.83 16.63 9.11
CA ILE A 37 -9.56 17.89 8.82
C ILE A 37 -9.19 18.41 7.42
N ASN A 38 -7.94 18.21 7.02
CA ASN A 38 -7.42 18.66 5.73
C ASN A 38 -7.49 17.53 4.70
N ASP A 39 -7.75 17.91 3.45
CA ASP A 39 -7.82 16.98 2.32
C ASP A 39 -6.45 16.74 1.64
N ASP A 40 -5.35 17.19 2.27
CA ASP A 40 -4.03 17.19 1.66
C ASP A 40 -2.93 16.92 2.70
N PHE A 41 -1.73 16.58 2.22
CA PHE A 41 -0.54 16.39 3.04
C PHE A 41 -0.16 17.69 3.76
N ASP A 42 0.30 17.54 5.00
CA ASP A 42 0.86 18.62 5.78
C ASP A 42 2.01 19.33 5.03
N GLU A 43 2.12 20.64 5.16
CA GLU A 43 3.11 21.44 4.45
C GLU A 43 4.54 21.00 4.78
N ALA A 44 4.81 20.58 6.02
CA ALA A 44 6.10 20.03 6.41
C ALA A 44 6.43 18.73 5.65
N VAL A 45 5.43 17.88 5.38
CA VAL A 45 5.60 16.64 4.61
C VAL A 45 5.91 16.95 3.15
N LYS A 46 5.19 17.90 2.54
CA LYS A 46 5.45 18.35 1.17
C LYS A 46 6.84 18.97 1.04
N ASN A 47 7.23 19.81 1.99
CA ASN A 47 8.56 20.42 2.02
C ASN A 47 9.64 19.36 2.20
N ALA A 48 9.41 18.35 3.04
CA ALA A 48 10.34 17.23 3.21
C ALA A 48 10.44 16.33 1.95
N ALA A 49 9.36 16.21 1.18
CA ALA A 49 9.35 15.47 -0.08
C ALA A 49 10.06 16.24 -1.21
N ASN A 50 9.87 17.56 -1.27
CA ASN A 50 10.44 18.45 -2.29
C ASN A 50 11.87 18.92 -1.98
N GLY A 51 12.25 18.93 -0.70
CA GLY A 51 13.59 19.31 -0.29
C GLY A 51 14.60 18.36 -0.92
N ASN A 52 15.57 18.92 -1.67
CA ASN A 52 16.59 18.21 -2.44
C ASN A 52 17.35 17.15 -1.62
N ARG A 53 16.72 15.99 -1.38
CA ARG A 53 17.37 14.75 -0.97
C ARG A 53 17.95 14.12 -2.21
N THR A 54 19.00 14.79 -2.69
CA THR A 54 20.04 14.20 -3.52
C THR A 54 20.38 12.83 -2.90
N LEU A 55 20.01 11.76 -3.60
CA LEU A 55 20.66 10.45 -3.46
C LEU A 55 20.59 9.76 -2.08
N GLN A 56 19.41 9.51 -1.51
CA GLN A 56 19.25 8.21 -0.85
C GLN A 56 18.97 7.18 -1.94
N ALA A 57 20.04 6.72 -2.60
CA ALA A 57 20.04 5.71 -3.66
C ALA A 57 19.72 4.31 -3.11
N GLY A 58 18.60 4.18 -2.41
CA GLY A 58 18.15 2.95 -1.79
C GLY A 58 16.64 2.75 -1.97
N LEU A 59 16.22 1.50 -2.03
CA LEU A 59 14.81 1.12 -2.01
C LEU A 59 14.17 1.63 -0.71
N LYS A 60 13.19 2.53 -0.82
CA LYS A 60 12.38 2.94 0.34
C LYS A 60 11.36 1.86 0.61
N ILE A 61 11.54 1.15 1.72
CA ILE A 61 10.65 0.06 2.14
C ILE A 61 9.77 0.55 3.28
N SER A 62 8.48 0.28 3.18
CA SER A 62 7.48 0.51 4.21
C SER A 62 6.78 -0.80 4.53
N LYS A 63 6.36 -1.01 5.78
CA LYS A 63 5.68 -2.23 6.22
C LYS A 63 4.29 -1.90 6.75
N MET A 64 3.30 -2.67 6.32
CA MET A 64 1.93 -2.63 6.79
C MET A 64 1.56 -4.02 7.29
N ILE A 65 1.03 -4.11 8.51
CA ILE A 65 0.54 -5.34 9.10
C ILE A 65 -0.94 -5.15 9.43
N VAL A 66 -1.78 -6.05 8.94
CA VAL A 66 -3.23 -6.04 9.18
C VAL A 66 -3.54 -7.09 10.25
N LEU A 67 -4.02 -6.63 11.40
CA LEU A 67 -4.33 -7.46 12.58
C LEU A 67 -5.84 -7.56 12.84
N GLY A 68 -6.28 -8.68 13.41
CA GLY A 68 -7.64 -8.87 13.91
C GLY A 68 -8.08 -10.34 13.94
N ASP A 69 -9.27 -10.59 14.48
CA ASP A 69 -9.80 -11.94 14.71
C ASP A 69 -10.01 -12.73 13.41
N MET A 70 -10.16 -14.04 13.53
CA MET A 70 -10.51 -14.93 12.42
C MET A 70 -11.77 -14.43 11.68
N ALA A 71 -11.77 -14.57 10.35
CA ALA A 71 -12.90 -14.25 9.46
C ALA A 71 -13.39 -12.78 9.45
N THR A 72 -12.61 -11.83 9.98
CA THR A 72 -12.92 -10.38 9.92
C THR A 72 -12.68 -9.72 8.55
N GLY A 73 -12.22 -10.48 7.55
CA GLY A 73 -12.06 -10.01 6.17
C GLY A 73 -10.70 -9.39 5.82
N LYS A 74 -9.68 -9.54 6.67
CA LYS A 74 -8.31 -9.02 6.45
C LYS A 74 -7.71 -9.47 5.11
N THR A 75 -7.74 -10.78 4.85
CA THR A 75 -7.23 -11.37 3.60
C THR A 75 -8.01 -10.90 2.38
N CYS A 76 -9.34 -10.70 2.51
CA CYS A 76 -10.15 -10.14 1.43
C CYS A 76 -9.73 -8.70 1.09
N LEU A 77 -9.38 -7.90 2.11
CA LEU A 77 -8.89 -6.53 1.92
C LEU A 77 -7.54 -6.50 1.21
N VAL A 78 -6.60 -7.35 1.64
CA VAL A 78 -5.27 -7.47 1.02
C VAL A 78 -5.39 -7.95 -0.44
N ASN A 79 -6.18 -8.99 -0.69
CA ASN A 79 -6.42 -9.50 -2.05
C ASN A 79 -7.09 -8.46 -2.95
N ARG A 80 -8.02 -7.68 -2.42
CA ARG A 80 -8.63 -6.58 -3.17
C ARG A 80 -7.59 -5.50 -3.51
N LEU A 81 -6.73 -5.13 -2.56
CA LEU A 81 -5.71 -4.10 -2.75
C LEU A 81 -4.63 -4.54 -3.76
N CYS A 82 -4.09 -5.74 -3.58
CA CYS A 82 -2.96 -6.20 -4.40
C CYS A 82 -3.44 -6.76 -5.73
N HIS A 83 -4.49 -7.58 -5.74
CA HIS A 83 -4.88 -8.37 -6.93
C HIS A 83 -6.15 -7.86 -7.61
N GLN A 84 -6.86 -6.89 -7.03
CA GLN A 84 -8.16 -6.40 -7.52
C GLN A 84 -9.23 -7.52 -7.64
N VAL A 85 -9.07 -8.59 -6.86
CA VAL A 85 -9.97 -9.75 -6.84
C VAL A 85 -10.74 -9.78 -5.51
N PHE A 86 -11.95 -10.30 -5.57
CA PHE A 86 -12.70 -10.71 -4.39
C PHE A 86 -13.17 -12.15 -4.59
N ASP A 87 -12.70 -13.05 -3.74
CA ASP A 87 -13.14 -14.44 -3.72
C ASP A 87 -14.09 -14.63 -2.53
N ALA A 88 -15.28 -15.15 -2.80
CA ALA A 88 -16.28 -15.45 -1.78
C ALA A 88 -15.95 -16.74 -1.01
N ASN A 89 -15.09 -17.59 -1.56
CA ASN A 89 -14.66 -18.82 -0.91
C ASN A 89 -13.56 -18.49 0.10
N TYR A 90 -13.98 -18.25 1.34
CA TYR A 90 -13.06 -18.07 2.46
C TYR A 90 -12.16 -19.30 2.59
N LYS A 91 -10.87 -19.13 2.29
CA LYS A 91 -9.82 -20.04 2.71
C LYS A 91 -9.12 -19.37 3.89
N ALA A 92 -9.05 -20.05 5.03
CA ALA A 92 -8.26 -19.56 6.15
C ALA A 92 -6.80 -19.36 5.67
N THR A 93 -6.19 -18.22 6.00
CA THR A 93 -4.78 -17.98 5.71
C THR A 93 -3.96 -19.01 6.48
N ILE A 94 -3.37 -19.98 5.77
CA ILE A 94 -2.43 -20.94 6.35
C ILE A 94 -1.03 -20.34 6.15
N GLY A 95 -0.61 -19.49 7.10
CA GLY A 95 0.67 -18.80 7.07
C GLY A 95 0.53 -17.27 7.06
N VAL A 96 1.65 -16.60 6.78
CA VAL A 96 1.71 -15.14 6.56
C VAL A 96 1.86 -14.94 5.05
N ASP A 97 0.82 -14.41 4.40
CA ASP A 97 0.92 -14.03 3.00
C ASP A 97 1.67 -12.68 2.92
N PHE A 98 2.75 -12.66 2.13
CA PHE A 98 3.58 -11.48 1.96
C PHE A 98 3.40 -10.93 0.55
N GLU A 99 2.68 -9.82 0.45
CA GLU A 99 2.47 -9.08 -0.78
C GLU A 99 3.33 -7.82 -0.80
N VAL A 100 3.81 -7.44 -1.98
CA VAL A 100 4.58 -6.21 -2.15
C VAL A 100 3.99 -5.38 -3.26
N GLU A 101 3.76 -4.12 -2.93
CA GLU A 101 3.16 -3.16 -3.85
C GLU A 101 3.96 -1.86 -3.90
N ARG A 102 4.05 -1.29 -5.11
CA ARG A 102 4.77 -0.04 -5.33
C ARG A 102 3.81 1.15 -5.30
N PHE A 103 4.17 2.17 -4.52
CA PHE A 103 3.45 3.44 -4.46
C PHE A 103 4.40 4.60 -4.76
N ASP A 104 3.94 5.56 -5.56
CA ASP A 104 4.65 6.80 -5.79
C ASP A 104 3.90 7.92 -5.03
N ILE A 105 4.40 8.31 -3.86
CA ILE A 105 3.77 9.29 -2.98
C ILE A 105 4.54 10.61 -3.09
N LEU A 106 3.89 11.69 -3.51
CA LEU A 106 4.53 12.99 -3.76
C LEU A 106 5.76 12.88 -4.70
N GLY A 107 5.69 12.00 -5.69
CA GLY A 107 6.79 11.72 -6.63
C GLY A 107 7.94 10.87 -6.03
N ILE A 108 7.80 10.41 -4.80
CA ILE A 108 8.77 9.56 -4.13
C ILE A 108 8.33 8.09 -4.21
N PRO A 109 9.19 7.19 -4.70
CA PRO A 109 8.85 5.78 -4.79
C PRO A 109 9.02 5.05 -3.47
N TYR A 110 8.01 4.29 -3.08
CA TYR A 110 7.96 3.42 -1.91
C TYR A 110 7.55 2.01 -2.32
N ASN A 111 8.16 1.02 -1.67
CA ASN A 111 7.77 -0.38 -1.76
C ASN A 111 7.10 -0.75 -0.44
N LEU A 112 5.79 -0.92 -0.48
CA LEU A 112 4.97 -1.32 0.64
C LEU A 112 4.94 -2.85 0.74
N GLN A 113 5.40 -3.38 1.85
CA GLN A 113 5.30 -4.78 2.22
C GLN A 113 4.05 -4.97 3.09
N ILE A 114 3.15 -5.84 2.67
CA ILE A 114 1.85 -6.07 3.30
C ILE A 114 1.82 -7.49 3.84
N SER A 115 1.41 -7.63 5.10
CA SER A 115 1.21 -8.92 5.76
C SER A 115 -0.12 -8.93 6.51
N ASP A 116 -0.90 -10.00 6.38
CA ASP A 116 -2.08 -10.25 7.19
C ASP A 116 -1.80 -11.31 8.26
N ASP A 117 -1.95 -10.92 9.53
CA ASP A 117 -1.84 -11.85 10.66
C ASP A 117 -3.21 -11.99 11.32
N CYS A 118 -3.73 -13.22 11.37
CA CYS A 118 -4.87 -13.55 12.22
C CYS A 118 -4.34 -13.83 13.64
N VAL A 119 -4.84 -13.08 14.63
CA VAL A 119 -4.57 -13.33 16.06
C VAL A 119 -5.63 -14.26 16.63
#